data_AF-A0A3Q3M878-F1
#
_entry.id   AF-A0A3Q3M878-F1
#
_cell.length_a   1.000
_cell.length_b   1.000
_cell.length_c   1.000
_cell.angle_alpha   90.00
_cell.angle_beta   90.00
_cell.angle_gamma   90.00
#
_symmetry.space_group_name_H-M   'P 1'
#
loop_
_entity.id
_entity.type
_entity.pdbx_description
1 polymer ?
#
loop_
_entity_poly.entity_id
_entity_poly.type
_entity_poly.pdbx_seq_one_letter_code
_entity_poly.pdbx_strand_id
1 'polypeptide(L)'
;MRKWSFRLSKDFFQENNVCFLDHPACSPDLNLIENVWGWMAREVYKNRRQFQTVNVLHEDIFTTWSKVPTNLLETVPSSKPKTNV
;
A
#
# COMPACT_ATOMS: atom_id res chain seq x y z
N MET A 1 -5.71 -11.34 -15.04
CA MET A 1 -4.54 -11.29 -14.11
C MET A 1 -4.69 -12.45 -13.14
N ARG A 2 -3.83 -13.48 -13.24
CA ARG A 2 -3.96 -14.73 -12.45
C ARG A 2 -3.38 -14.50 -11.05
N LYS A 3 -4.27 -14.48 -10.07
CA LYS A 3 -4.02 -14.24 -8.65
C LYS A 3 -3.31 -15.44 -8.02
N TRP A 4 -2.39 -15.15 -7.10
CA TRP A 4 -1.71 -16.05 -6.16
C TRP A 4 -2.47 -17.34 -5.86
N SER A 5 -1.79 -18.48 -5.99
CA SER A 5 -2.33 -19.80 -5.64
C SER A 5 -2.66 -19.85 -4.15
N PHE A 6 -3.95 -19.82 -3.83
CA PHE A 6 -4.52 -19.58 -2.51
C PHE A 6 -4.13 -20.60 -1.42
N ARG A 7 -3.71 -21.82 -1.79
CA ARG A 7 -3.42 -22.89 -0.82
C ARG A 7 -2.02 -22.75 -0.22
N LEU A 8 -0.99 -22.73 -1.07
CA LEU A 8 0.41 -22.57 -0.64
C LEU A 8 0.65 -21.24 0.08
N SER A 9 -0.09 -20.19 -0.29
CA SER A 9 0.01 -18.89 0.37
C SER A 9 -0.55 -18.93 1.79
N LYS A 10 -1.66 -19.63 2.06
CA LYS A 10 -2.28 -19.64 3.40
C LYS A 10 -1.43 -20.32 4.46
N ASP A 11 -0.89 -21.50 4.13
CA ASP A 11 -0.08 -22.28 5.05
C ASP A 11 1.18 -21.49 5.43
N PHE A 12 1.84 -20.85 4.45
CA PHE A 12 2.98 -19.96 4.67
C PHE A 12 2.64 -18.78 5.61
N PHE A 13 1.52 -18.10 5.39
CA PHE A 13 1.13 -16.97 6.25
C PHE A 13 0.80 -17.42 7.67
N GLN A 14 0.18 -18.60 7.83
CA GLN A 14 -0.11 -19.19 9.13
C GLN A 14 1.17 -19.60 9.87
N GLU A 15 2.13 -20.23 9.18
CA GLU A 15 3.44 -20.61 9.73
C GLU A 15 4.25 -19.38 10.18
N ASN A 16 4.11 -18.26 9.48
CA ASN A 16 4.80 -17.00 9.81
C ASN A 16 4.01 -16.08 10.76
N ASN A 17 2.92 -16.56 11.37
CA ASN A 17 2.05 -15.79 12.27
C ASN A 17 1.53 -14.47 11.65
N VAL A 18 1.34 -14.44 10.33
CA VAL A 18 0.79 -13.27 9.64
C VAL A 18 -0.73 -13.30 9.74
N CYS A 19 -1.29 -12.37 10.52
CA CYS A 19 -2.73 -12.20 10.63
C CYS A 19 -3.27 -11.46 9.39
N PHE A 20 -4.37 -11.96 8.83
CA PHE A 20 -5.08 -11.28 7.75
C PHE A 20 -5.99 -10.21 8.33
N LEU A 21 -5.93 -9.00 7.79
CA LEU A 21 -6.98 -8.00 8.02
C LEU A 21 -8.22 -8.36 7.20
N ASP A 22 -9.39 -8.30 7.83
CA ASP A 22 -10.68 -8.37 7.16
C ASP A 22 -10.92 -7.07 6.39
N HIS A 23 -10.39 -7.00 5.17
CA HIS A 23 -10.58 -5.87 4.27
C HIS A 23 -11.79 -6.09 3.36
N PRO A 24 -12.76 -5.15 3.30
CA PRO A 24 -13.88 -5.27 2.41
C PRO A 24 -13.42 -5.27 0.94
N ALA A 25 -14.03 -6.16 0.14
CA ALA A 25 -13.73 -6.23 -1.29
C ALA A 25 -14.08 -4.90 -1.98
N CYS A 26 -13.21 -4.46 -2.90
CA CYS A 26 -13.38 -3.22 -3.68
C CYS A 26 -13.40 -1.91 -2.87
N SER A 27 -12.72 -1.84 -1.72
CA SER A 27 -12.51 -0.60 -0.96
C SER A 27 -11.05 -0.11 -1.04
N PRO A 28 -10.60 0.45 -2.18
CA PRO A 28 -9.25 1.01 -2.30
C PRO A 28 -9.03 2.24 -1.39
N ASP A 29 -10.10 2.95 -1.06
CA ASP A 29 -10.15 4.09 -0.14
C ASP A 29 -9.78 3.72 1.31
N LEU A 30 -10.05 2.48 1.70
CA LEU A 30 -9.70 1.94 3.01
C LEU A 30 -8.30 1.31 3.05
N ASN A 31 -7.63 1.19 1.91
CA ASN A 31 -6.33 0.55 1.82
C ASN A 31 -5.21 1.59 1.93
N LEU A 32 -4.52 1.60 3.08
CA LEU A 32 -3.41 2.52 3.38
C LEU A 32 -2.37 2.58 2.24
N ILE A 33 -2.09 1.45 1.59
CA ILE A 33 -1.08 1.38 0.53
C ILE A 33 -1.47 2.18 -0.72
N GLU A 34 -2.77 2.27 -1.04
CA GLU A 34 -3.25 3.03 -2.20
C GLU A 34 -3.05 4.53 -2.00
N ASN A 35 -3.25 5.02 -0.77
CA ASN A 35 -2.95 6.40 -0.40
C ASN A 35 -1.45 6.71 -0.53
N VAL A 36 -0.59 5.77 -0.11
CA VAL A 36 0.87 5.92 -0.25
C VAL A 36 1.30 5.91 -1.71
N TRP A 37 0.75 5.03 -2.56
CA TRP A 37 1.00 5.01 -4.00
C TRP A 37 0.56 6.29 -4.69
N GLY A 38 -0.62 6.80 -4.34
CA GLY A 38 -1.12 8.07 -4.84
C GLY A 38 -0.23 9.26 -4.47
N TRP A 39 0.28 9.29 -3.23
CA TRP A 39 1.23 10.31 -2.79
C TRP A 39 2.59 10.19 -3.49
N MET A 40 3.16 8.99 -3.56
CA MET A 40 4.44 8.75 -4.24
C MET A 40 4.41 9.15 -5.70
N ALA A 41 3.36 8.76 -6.44
CA ALA A 41 3.22 9.12 -7.84
C ALA A 41 3.18 10.64 -8.04
N ARG A 42 2.53 11.38 -7.15
CA ARG A 42 2.50 12.85 -7.18
C ARG A 42 3.86 13.47 -6.93
N GLU A 43 4.64 12.92 -6.01
CA GLU A 43 5.97 13.46 -5.68
C GLU A 43 7.03 13.10 -6.73
N VAL A 44 7.08 11.86 -7.21
CA VAL A 44 8.03 11.41 -8.25
C VAL A 44 7.83 12.19 -9.56
N TYR A 45 6.58 12.42 -9.96
CA TYR A 45 6.22 13.12 -11.21
C TYR A 45 5.89 14.61 -11.00
N LYS A 46 6.24 15.17 -9.85
CA LYS A 46 6.01 16.57 -9.52
C LYS A 46 6.58 17.49 -10.60
N ASN A 47 5.89 18.61 -10.84
CA ASN A 47 6.26 19.57 -11.88
C ASN A 47 6.34 18.96 -13.30
N ARG A 48 5.57 17.89 -13.56
CA ARG A 48 5.59 17.13 -14.82
C ARG A 48 6.98 16.61 -15.19
N ARG A 49 7.79 16.26 -14.19
CA ARG A 49 9.10 15.64 -14.40
C ARG A 49 8.95 14.39 -15.25
N GLN A 50 9.87 14.21 -16.20
CA GLN A 50 10.00 12.99 -16.99
C GLN A 50 11.38 12.38 -16.75
N PHE A 51 11.49 11.08 -16.95
CA PHE A 51 12.71 10.31 -16.72
C PHE A 51 13.23 9.76 -18.04
N GLN A 52 14.52 9.97 -18.30
CA GLN A 52 15.18 9.50 -19.53
C GLN A 52 15.57 8.02 -19.45
N THR A 53 15.79 7.50 -18.25
CA THR A 53 16.18 6.10 -18.02
C THR A 53 15.42 5.51 -16.84
N VAL A 54 15.27 4.19 -16.86
CA VAL A 54 14.64 3.43 -15.78
C VAL A 54 15.45 3.55 -14.49
N ASN A 55 16.79 3.63 -14.56
CA ASN A 55 17.63 3.75 -13.36
C ASN A 55 17.38 5.04 -12.59
N VAL A 56 17.24 6.18 -13.28
CA VAL A 56 16.95 7.46 -12.63
C VAL A 56 15.55 7.47 -12.02
N LEU A 57 14.57 6.86 -12.71
CA LEU A 57 13.23 6.67 -12.14
C LEU A 57 13.28 5.80 -10.88
N HIS A 58 14.04 4.71 -10.92
CA HIS A 58 14.18 3.78 -9.81
C HIS A 58 14.78 4.48 -8.58
N GLU A 59 15.90 5.19 -8.74
CA GLU A 59 16.52 5.94 -7.65
C GLU A 59 15.57 6.98 -7.02
N ASP A 60 14.78 7.67 -7.84
CA ASP A 60 13.82 8.67 -7.37
C ASP A 60 12.63 8.05 -6.63
N ILE A 61 12.16 6.88 -7.07
CA ILE A 61 11.14 6.09 -6.37
C ILE A 61 11.65 5.70 -4.97
N PHE A 62 12.87 5.17 -4.87
CA PHE A 62 13.46 4.78 -3.58
C PHE A 62 13.67 6.00 -2.66
N THR A 63 14.13 7.11 -3.22
CA THR A 63 14.32 8.37 -2.50
C THR A 63 12.98 8.97 -2.04
N THR A 64 11.91 8.80 -2.81
CA THR A 64 10.57 9.28 -2.43
C THR A 64 9.95 8.37 -1.37
N TRP A 65 10.14 7.04 -1.49
CA TRP A 65 9.68 6.07 -0.51
C TRP A 65 10.27 6.33 0.89
N SER A 66 11.56 6.69 0.98
CA SER A 66 12.18 7.03 2.27
C SER A 66 11.67 8.31 2.91
N LYS A 67 10.88 9.11 2.18
CA LYS A 67 10.29 10.38 2.62
C LYS A 67 8.77 10.29 2.85
N VAL A 68 8.19 9.10 2.81
CA VAL A 68 6.75 8.92 3.07
C VAL A 68 6.41 9.52 4.44
N PRO A 69 5.52 10.52 4.50
CA PRO A 69 5.22 11.20 5.74
C PRO A 69 4.33 10.32 6.62
N THR A 70 4.60 10.33 7.93
CA THR A 70 3.96 9.44 8.90
C THR A 70 2.45 9.66 9.01
N ASN A 71 1.97 10.87 8.75
CA ASN A 71 0.54 11.21 8.76
C ASN A 71 -0.26 10.43 7.70
N LEU A 72 0.36 9.99 6.59
CA LEU A 72 -0.31 9.12 5.61
C LEU A 72 -0.53 7.71 6.16
N LEU A 73 0.36 7.26 7.05
CA LEU A 73 0.31 5.95 7.69
C LEU A 73 -0.69 5.92 8.86
N GLU A 74 -0.95 7.08 9.46
CA GLU A 74 -1.88 7.25 10.58
C GLU A 74 -3.36 7.34 10.15
N THR A 75 -3.63 7.43 8.84
CA THR A 75 -4.98 7.37 8.26
C THR A 75 -5.59 5.96 8.31
N VAL A 76 -5.51 5.29 9.44
CA VAL A 76 -6.30 4.08 9.71
C VAL A 76 -7.74 4.56 9.90
N PRO A 77 -8.70 4.17 9.04
CA PRO A 77 -10.10 4.37 9.38
C PRO A 77 -10.32 3.62 10.69
N SER A 78 -10.69 4.34 11.74
CA SER A 78 -11.08 3.74 13.02
C SER A 78 -12.29 2.84 12.77
N SER A 79 -12.06 1.59 12.37
CA SER A 79 -13.06 0.54 12.34
C SER A 79 -13.30 0.11 13.78
N LYS A 80 -13.92 0.98 14.57
CA LYS A 80 -14.55 0.53 15.80
C LYS A 80 -15.64 -0.45 15.39
N PRO A 81 -15.63 -1.71 15.85
CA PRO A 81 -16.79 -2.56 15.67
C PRO A 81 -17.98 -1.87 16.33
N LYS A 82 -19.04 -1.62 15.57
CA LYS A 82 -20.33 -1.24 16.15
C LYS A 82 -20.84 -2.48 16.88
N THR A 83 -20.57 -2.58 18.17
CA THR A 83 -21.21 -3.55 19.06
C THR A 83 -22.66 -3.09 19.23
N ASN A 84 -23.54 -3.56 18.35
CA ASN A 84 -24.96 -3.55 18.63
C ASN A 84 -25.24 -4.78 19.49
N VAL A 85 -25.63 -4.53 20.74
CA VAL A 85 -26.21 -5.51 21.66
C VAL A 85 -27.57 -5.97 21.14
#